data_AF-A0A819JEN9-F1
#
_entry.id   AF-A0A819JEN9-F1
#
_cell.length_a   1.000
_cell.length_b   1.000
_cell.length_c   1.000
_cell.angle_alpha   90.00
_cell.angle_beta   90.00
_cell.angle_gamma   90.00
#
_symmetry.space_group_name_H-M   'P 1'
#
loop_
_entity.id
_entity.type
_entity.pdbx_description
1 polymer ?
#
loop_
_entity_poly.entity_id
_entity_poly.type
_entity_poly.pdbx_seq_one_letter_code
_entity_poly.pdbx_strand_id
1 'polypeptide(L)'
;ILHRTFYYAQAGQMLFTRMLQMLLKQHYLALTTVTGIPMKEDVASRSSLNYDVDIVHPAEVHHSLRERAPLKYWRQIKDDVETIVL
;
A
#
# COMPACT_ATOMS: atom_id res chain seq x y z
N ILE A 1 11.68 -29.84 -9.01
CA ILE A 1 11.30 -28.98 -10.14
C ILE A 1 11.66 -27.55 -9.77
N LEU A 2 12.54 -26.89 -10.52
CA LEU A 2 12.94 -25.51 -10.25
C LEU A 2 11.98 -24.57 -11.00
N HIS A 3 11.34 -23.64 -10.30
CA HIS A 3 10.52 -22.61 -10.92
C HIS A 3 11.30 -21.29 -10.99
N ARG A 4 11.36 -20.66 -12.16
CA ARG A 4 12.02 -19.37 -12.38
C ARG A 4 11.07 -18.43 -13.11
N THR A 5 11.02 -17.18 -12.66
CA THR A 5 10.23 -16.14 -13.30
C THR A 5 11.11 -14.91 -13.50
N PHE A 6 11.04 -14.31 -14.68
CA PHE A 6 11.79 -13.12 -15.03
C PHE A 6 10.85 -11.93 -15.10
N TYR A 7 11.32 -10.78 -14.62
CA TYR A 7 10.60 -9.52 -14.63
C TYR A 7 11.48 -8.44 -15.26
N TYR A 8 10.86 -7.59 -16.06
CA TYR A 8 11.50 -6.42 -16.65
C TYR A 8 10.77 -5.16 -16.17
N ALA A 9 11.53 -4.13 -15.84
CA ALA A 9 11.03 -2.82 -15.46
C ALA A 9 12.07 -1.75 -15.80
N GLN A 10 11.60 -0.57 -16.19
CA GLN A 10 12.47 0.59 -16.33
C GLN A 10 13.02 0.99 -14.95
N ALA A 11 14.27 1.44 -14.90
CA ALA A 11 14.88 1.97 -13.69
C ALA A 11 14.06 3.15 -13.12
N GLY A 12 14.14 3.36 -11.80
CA GLY A 12 13.36 4.37 -11.09
C GLY A 12 12.01 3.85 -10.61
N GLN A 13 10.95 4.64 -10.76
CA GLN A 13 9.63 4.36 -10.16
C GLN A 13 9.05 3.01 -10.58
N MET A 14 9.19 2.61 -11.85
CA MET A 14 8.65 1.35 -12.34
C MET A 14 9.34 0.13 -11.72
N LEU A 15 10.65 0.20 -11.51
CA LEU A 15 11.40 -0.85 -10.81
C LEU A 15 10.93 -0.98 -9.37
N PHE A 16 10.75 0.15 -8.68
CA PHE A 16 10.22 0.17 -7.32
C PHE A 16 8.83 -0.50 -7.25
N THR A 17 7.89 -0.06 -8.09
CA THR A 17 6.53 -0.64 -8.14
C THR A 17 6.58 -2.14 -8.42
N ARG A 18 7.42 -2.58 -9.37
CA ARG A 18 7.55 -4.02 -9.69
C ARG A 18 8.12 -4.81 -8.52
N MET A 19 9.14 -4.30 -7.83
CA MET A 19 9.71 -4.95 -6.65
C MET A 19 8.69 -5.02 -5.50
N LEU A 20 7.91 -3.96 -5.28
CA LEU A 20 6.84 -3.94 -4.29
C LEU A 20 5.77 -5.00 -4.60
N GLN A 21 5.28 -5.07 -5.84
CA GLN A 21 4.35 -6.12 -6.27
C GLN A 21 4.88 -7.52 -5.98
N MET A 22 6.16 -7.76 -6.28
CA MET A 22 6.81 -9.06 -6.03
C MET A 22 6.86 -9.38 -4.55
N LEU A 23 7.25 -8.42 -3.70
CA LEU A 23 7.28 -8.56 -2.25
C LEU A 23 5.89 -8.91 -1.71
N LEU A 24 4.87 -8.13 -2.09
CA LEU A 24 3.51 -8.34 -1.62
C LEU A 24 2.97 -9.71 -2.02
N LYS A 25 3.18 -10.11 -3.27
CA LYS A 25 2.72 -11.41 -3.79
C LYS A 25 3.44 -12.59 -3.15
N GLN A 26 4.76 -12.52 -3.03
CA GLN A 26 5.57 -13.66 -2.54
C GLN A 26 5.34 -13.92 -1.04
N HIS A 27 4.98 -12.89 -0.29
CA HIS A 27 4.78 -12.97 1.16
C HIS A 27 3.32 -12.88 1.60
N TYR A 28 2.37 -12.91 0.66
CA TYR A 28 0.92 -12.80 0.95
C TYR A 28 0.58 -11.55 1.78
N LEU A 29 1.19 -10.42 1.43
CA LEU A 29 0.99 -9.13 2.10
C LEU A 29 0.04 -8.23 1.29
N ALA A 30 -0.51 -7.22 1.95
CA ALA A 30 -1.31 -6.17 1.35
C ALA A 30 -0.89 -4.79 1.86
N LEU A 31 -1.31 -3.75 1.13
CA LEU A 31 -0.99 -2.35 1.44
C LEU A 31 -2.24 -1.62 1.95
N THR A 32 -2.11 -0.84 3.01
CA THR A 32 -3.16 0.08 3.45
C THR A 32 -2.61 1.48 3.49
N THR A 33 -3.24 2.41 2.77
CA THR A 33 -2.93 3.83 2.83
C THR A 33 -3.82 4.49 3.87
N VAL A 34 -3.22 5.06 4.91
CA VAL A 34 -3.93 5.84 5.93
C VAL A 34 -3.85 7.30 5.55
N THR A 35 -5.01 7.93 5.40
CA THR A 35 -5.15 9.31 4.92
C THR A 35 -5.69 10.22 6.03
N GLY A 36 -5.65 11.54 5.81
CA GLY A 36 -6.29 12.50 6.71
C GLY A 36 -5.77 12.47 8.16
N ILE A 37 -4.53 12.02 8.36
CA ILE A 37 -3.91 11.86 9.67
C ILE A 37 -3.75 13.25 10.31
N PRO A 38 -4.37 13.53 11.46
CA PRO A 38 -4.20 14.82 12.13
C PRO A 38 -2.81 14.89 12.74
N MET A 39 -1.94 15.73 12.19
CA MET A 39 -0.63 16.01 12.76
C MET A 39 -0.73 17.21 13.72
N LYS A 40 0.05 17.21 14.81
CA LYS A 40 0.23 18.43 15.61
C LYS A 40 1.01 19.44 14.75
N GLU A 41 0.37 20.55 14.40
CA GLU A 41 1.05 21.63 13.70
C GLU A 41 2.01 22.35 14.66
N ASP A 42 3.30 22.07 14.55
CA ASP A 42 4.31 22.97 15.11
C ASP A 42 4.36 24.23 14.24
N VAL A 43 3.66 25.27 14.71
CA VAL A 43 3.47 26.60 14.09
C VAL A 43 4.79 27.30 13.70
N ALA A 44 5.94 26.77 14.11
CA ALA A 44 7.26 27.29 13.79
C ALA A 44 7.82 26.86 12.41
N SER A 45 7.26 25.83 11.78
CA SER A 45 7.69 25.42 10.43
C SER A 45 6.53 25.55 9.44
N ARG A 46 6.70 26.34 8.38
CA ARG A 46 5.72 26.52 7.29
C ARG A 46 5.55 25.26 6.41
N SER A 47 5.76 24.08 6.96
CA SER A 47 5.71 22.80 6.25
C SER A 47 5.05 21.72 7.10
N SER A 48 3.82 21.94 7.55
CA SER A 48 2.94 20.86 7.99
C SER A 48 2.44 20.12 6.75
N LEU A 49 3.29 19.29 6.16
CA LEU A 49 2.92 18.48 5.02
C LEU A 49 2.18 17.25 5.54
N ASN A 50 0.86 17.32 5.50
CA ASN A 50 0.02 16.15 5.69
C ASN A 50 0.37 15.15 4.57
N TYR A 51 0.87 13.97 4.95
CA TYR A 51 1.15 12.89 4.01
C TYR A 51 0.32 11.68 4.39
N ASP A 52 -0.15 10.99 3.36
CA ASP A 52 -0.72 9.67 3.53
C ASP A 52 0.41 8.68 3.85
N VAL A 53 0.08 7.65 4.65
CA VAL A 53 1.05 6.64 5.08
C VAL A 53 0.64 5.28 4.56
N ASP A 54 1.53 4.67 3.79
CA ASP A 54 1.38 3.29 3.34
C ASP A 54 1.91 2.30 4.38
N ILE A 55 1.08 1.33 4.74
CA ILE A 55 1.39 0.28 5.71
C ILE A 55 1.29 -1.08 5.03
N VAL A 56 2.36 -1.86 5.08
CA VAL A 56 2.38 -3.25 4.60
C VAL A 56 2.07 -4.20 5.75
N HIS A 57 1.14 -5.12 5.55
CA HIS A 57 0.72 -6.10 6.57
C HIS A 57 0.15 -7.38 5.90
N PRO A 58 -0.14 -8.46 6.65
CA PRO A 58 -0.74 -9.67 6.08
C PRO A 58 -2.07 -9.40 5.35
N ALA A 59 -2.27 -10.03 4.20
CA ALA A 59 -3.44 -9.79 3.34
C ALA A 59 -4.76 -10.26 3.96
N GLU A 60 -4.72 -11.18 4.93
CA GLU A 60 -5.90 -11.69 5.65
C GLU A 60 -6.65 -10.59 6.40
N VAL A 61 -5.96 -9.52 6.79
CA VAL A 61 -6.58 -8.34 7.43
C VAL A 61 -7.58 -7.68 6.48
N HIS A 62 -7.27 -7.57 5.19
CA HIS A 62 -8.19 -7.05 4.18
C HIS A 62 -9.38 -7.96 3.94
N HIS A 63 -9.25 -9.28 4.16
CA HIS A 63 -10.39 -10.20 4.10
C HIS A 63 -11.33 -9.99 5.29
N SER A 64 -10.77 -9.88 6.50
CA SER A 64 -11.53 -9.61 7.72
C SER A 64 -12.27 -8.26 7.69
N LEU A 65 -11.66 -7.24 7.09
CA LEU A 65 -12.29 -5.92 6.90
C LEU A 65 -13.50 -5.97 5.95
N ARG A 66 -13.43 -6.80 4.89
CA ARG A 66 -14.53 -7.02 3.94
C ARG A 66 -15.79 -7.55 4.60
N GLU A 67 -15.65 -8.43 5.57
CA GLU A 67 -16.79 -8.99 6.29
C GLU A 67 -17.39 -8.01 7.29
N ARG A 68 -16.55 -7.17 7.93
CA ARG A 68 -16.95 -6.36 9.08
C ARG A 68 -17.41 -4.95 8.74
N ALA A 69 -16.94 -4.35 7.64
CA ALA A 69 -17.23 -2.94 7.32
C ALA A 69 -17.19 -2.63 5.80
N PRO A 70 -18.01 -3.30 4.97
CA PRO A 70 -17.90 -3.26 3.50
C PRO A 70 -18.04 -1.88 2.85
N LEU A 71 -18.55 -0.87 3.57
CA LEU A 71 -18.83 0.47 3.05
C LEU A 71 -17.91 1.58 3.60
N LYS A 72 -16.96 1.27 4.48
CA LYS A 72 -16.19 2.32 5.21
C LYS A 72 -14.89 2.74 4.51
N TYR A 73 -14.38 1.94 3.59
CA TYR A 73 -13.06 2.15 3.00
C TYR A 73 -13.11 2.09 1.47
N TRP A 74 -12.16 2.77 0.83
CA TRP A 74 -12.05 2.78 -0.62
C TRP A 74 -11.02 1.73 -1.04
N ARG A 75 -11.41 0.83 -1.94
CA ARG A 75 -10.48 -0.07 -2.61
C ARG A 75 -9.92 0.63 -3.84
N GLN A 76 -8.61 0.73 -3.91
CA GLN A 76 -7.91 1.14 -5.12
C GLN A 76 -7.01 0.00 -5.59
N ILE A 77 -6.99 -0.23 -6.90
CA ILE A 77 -5.98 -1.08 -7.53
C ILE A 77 -5.10 -0.13 -8.32
N LYS A 78 -3.87 0.05 -7.86
CA LYS A 78 -2.87 0.84 -8.57
C LYS A 78 -1.70 -0.06 -8.89
N ASP A 79 -1.36 -0.14 -10.17
CA ASP A 79 -0.30 -1.01 -10.66
C ASP A 79 -0.45 -2.44 -10.10
N ASP A 80 -1.62 -3.06 -10.25
CA ASP A 80 -1.94 -4.42 -9.74
C ASP A 80 -1.73 -4.65 -8.22
N VAL A 81 -1.46 -3.59 -7.44
CA VAL A 81 -1.42 -3.64 -5.98
C VAL A 81 -2.80 -3.23 -5.47
N GLU A 82 -3.46 -4.15 -4.79
CA GLU A 82 -4.68 -3.83 -4.04
C GLU A 82 -4.28 -3.04 -2.78
N THR A 83 -4.82 -1.83 -2.69
CA THR A 83 -4.62 -0.94 -1.56
C THR A 83 -5.98 -0.58 -0.97
N ILE A 84 -6.10 -0.72 0.35
CA ILE A 84 -7.23 -0.16 1.10
C ILE A 84 -6.86 1.25 1.56
N VAL A 85 -7.73 2.21 1.30
CA VAL A 85 -7.59 3.59 1.76
C VAL A 85 -8.52 3.80 2.95
N LEU A 86 -7.95 4.24 4.07
CA LEU A 86 -8.63 4.53 5.33
C LEU A 86 -8.63 6.02 5.66
#